data_AF-D5X5X5-F1
#
_entry.id   AF-D5X5X5-F1
#
_cell.length_a   1.000
_cell.length_b   1.000
_cell.length_c   1.000
_cell.angle_alpha   90.00
_cell.angle_beta   90.00
_cell.angle_gamma   90.00
#
_symmetry.space_group_name_H-M   'P 1'
#
loop_
_entity.id
_entity.type
_entity.pdbx_description
1 polymer ?
#
loop_
_entity_poly.entity_id
_entity_poly.type
_entity_poly.pdbx_seq_one_letter_code
_entity_poly.pdbx_strand_id
1 'polypeptide(L)'
;MSKKIKYTDEPIGDVEIVKDFLPPPEALVFREEGVKVTLALSKKSVDFFKHQAQAHHSQYQRMIRNLLDAYVDRHNAASSPKPPRKQTVKGGSAKSSVAKTH
;
A
#
# COMPACT_ATOMS: atom_id res chain seq x y z
N MET A 1 -14.29 -36.81 -1.07
CA MET A 1 -15.74 -36.79 -0.82
C MET A 1 -16.15 -35.38 -0.37
N SER A 2 -16.69 -34.56 -1.27
CA SER A 2 -17.17 -33.21 -0.95
C SER A 2 -18.61 -33.28 -0.46
N LYS A 3 -18.86 -32.88 0.80
CA LYS A 3 -20.22 -32.72 1.32
C LYS A 3 -20.86 -31.51 0.63
N LYS A 4 -21.99 -31.72 -0.06
CA LYS A 4 -22.81 -30.64 -0.62
C LYS A 4 -23.42 -29.85 0.54
N ILE A 5 -23.08 -28.56 0.62
CA ILE A 5 -23.73 -27.63 1.55
C ILE A 5 -25.18 -27.48 1.07
N LYS A 6 -26.13 -27.86 1.94
CA LYS A 6 -27.56 -27.67 1.72
C LYS A 6 -27.95 -26.40 2.46
N TYR A 7 -28.30 -25.37 1.73
CA TYR A 7 -28.86 -24.15 2.31
C TYR A 7 -30.35 -24.37 2.53
N THR A 8 -30.84 -24.02 3.71
CA THR A 8 -32.26 -23.95 4.06
C THR A 8 -32.70 -22.50 4.01
N ASP A 9 -33.91 -22.24 3.53
CA ASP A 9 -34.50 -20.89 3.40
C ASP A 9 -34.87 -20.33 4.78
N GLU A 10 -33.85 -20.04 5.59
CA GLU A 10 -34.01 -19.44 6.91
C GLU A 10 -34.38 -17.95 6.78
N PRO A 11 -35.17 -17.41 7.72
CA PRO A 11 -35.56 -16.01 7.68
C PRO A 11 -34.31 -15.13 7.80
N ILE A 12 -34.05 -14.37 6.74
CA ILE A 12 -33.05 -13.29 6.75
C ILE A 12 -33.46 -12.32 7.85
N GLY A 13 -32.57 -12.10 8.83
CA GLY A 13 -32.81 -11.19 9.95
C GLY A 13 -32.92 -9.72 9.51
N ASP A 14 -32.75 -8.78 10.44
CA ASP A 14 -32.84 -7.35 10.13
C ASP A 14 -31.84 -6.93 9.04
N VAL A 15 -32.36 -6.55 7.87
CA VAL A 15 -31.56 -6.16 6.70
C VAL A 15 -31.25 -4.67 6.80
N GLU A 16 -29.96 -4.33 6.92
CA GLU A 16 -29.50 -2.95 6.80
C GLU A 16 -29.11 -2.65 5.35
N ILE A 17 -29.78 -1.68 4.72
CA ILE A 17 -29.48 -1.30 3.33
C ILE A 17 -28.24 -0.41 3.31
N VAL A 18 -27.10 -1.05 3.03
CA VAL A 18 -25.81 -0.40 2.80
C VAL A 18 -25.84 0.22 1.40
N LYS A 19 -25.52 1.52 1.29
CA LYS A 19 -25.32 2.15 -0.04
C LYS A 19 -24.13 1.48 -0.73
N ASP A 20 -24.15 1.38 -2.05
CA ASP A 20 -23.01 0.82 -2.78
C ASP A 20 -21.77 1.70 -2.54
N PHE A 21 -20.85 1.21 -1.72
CA PHE A 21 -19.62 1.90 -1.31
C PHE A 21 -18.39 1.39 -2.05
N LEU A 22 -18.57 0.45 -2.98
CA LEU A 22 -17.46 -0.01 -3.79
C LEU A 22 -17.16 1.06 -4.84
N PRO A 23 -15.96 1.65 -4.84
CA PRO A 23 -15.56 2.48 -5.96
C PRO A 23 -15.58 1.61 -7.22
N PRO A 24 -15.87 2.21 -8.39
CA PRO A 24 -15.96 1.46 -9.64
C PRO A 24 -14.67 0.65 -9.86
N PRO A 25 -14.72 -0.55 -10.49
CA PRO A 25 -13.57 -1.43 -10.65
C PRO A 25 -12.32 -0.73 -11.18
N GLU A 26 -12.50 0.27 -12.05
CA GLU A 26 -11.43 1.08 -12.61
C GLU A 26 -10.69 1.93 -11.58
N ALA A 27 -11.37 2.38 -10.53
CA ALA A 27 -10.82 3.13 -9.40
C ALA A 27 -10.25 2.23 -8.29
N LEU A 28 -10.59 0.94 -8.29
CA LEU A 28 -9.94 -0.07 -7.44
C LEU A 28 -8.59 -0.52 -7.99
N VAL A 29 -8.37 -0.38 -9.31
CA VAL A 29 -7.11 -0.77 -9.95
C VAL A 29 -6.12 0.39 -9.84
N PHE A 30 -5.20 0.31 -8.88
CA PHE A 30 -4.02 1.18 -8.84
C PHE A 30 -3.16 0.94 -10.09
N ARG A 31 -3.30 1.79 -11.11
CA ARG A 31 -2.49 1.76 -12.33
C ARG A 31 -1.32 2.73 -12.16
N GLU A 32 -0.13 2.20 -11.97
CA GLU A 32 1.10 3.01 -12.03
C GLU A 32 1.31 3.54 -13.46
N GLU A 33 1.56 4.84 -13.59
CA GLU A 33 1.94 5.46 -14.87
C GLU A 33 3.34 4.96 -15.29
N GLY A 34 3.39 3.99 -16.20
CA GLY A 34 4.64 3.37 -16.64
C GLY A 34 5.16 3.95 -17.95
N VAL A 35 6.36 4.53 -17.94
CA VAL A 35 7.11 4.87 -19.15
C VAL A 35 7.87 3.64 -19.65
N LYS A 36 7.66 3.27 -20.92
CA LYS A 36 8.37 2.13 -21.54
C LYS A 36 9.71 2.58 -22.08
N VAL A 37 10.77 1.91 -21.64
CA VAL A 37 12.14 2.10 -22.12
C VAL A 37 12.75 0.75 -22.53
N THR A 38 13.64 0.77 -23.51
CA THR A 38 14.41 -0.42 -23.92
C THR A 38 15.79 -0.36 -23.31
N LEU A 39 16.14 -1.34 -22.47
CA LEU A 39 17.43 -1.45 -21.80
C LEU A 39 18.02 -2.84 -22.03
N ALA A 40 19.30 -2.92 -22.38
CA ALA A 40 20.02 -4.17 -22.44
C ALA A 40 20.45 -4.62 -21.04
N LEU A 41 20.02 -5.82 -20.62
CA LEU A 41 20.40 -6.44 -19.36
C LEU A 41 21.31 -7.64 -19.61
N SER A 42 22.21 -7.93 -18.67
CA SER A 42 23.05 -9.13 -18.74
C SER A 42 22.22 -10.41 -18.63
N LYS A 43 22.65 -11.49 -19.30
CA LYS A 43 21.99 -12.81 -19.22
C LYS A 43 21.87 -13.29 -17.76
N LYS A 44 22.95 -13.14 -16.98
CA LYS A 44 22.99 -13.50 -15.55
C LYS A 44 21.89 -12.79 -14.76
N SER A 45 21.69 -11.50 -14.98
CA SER A 45 20.65 -10.72 -14.30
C SER A 45 19.25 -11.22 -14.66
N VAL A 46 18.98 -11.45 -15.95
CA VAL A 46 17.67 -11.93 -16.41
C VAL A 46 17.36 -13.31 -15.85
N ASP A 47 18.32 -14.23 -15.85
CA ASP A 47 18.14 -15.59 -15.35
C ASP A 47 17.86 -15.59 -13.83
N PHE A 48 18.53 -14.72 -13.07
CA PHE A 48 18.25 -14.54 -11.64
C PHE A 48 16.79 -14.11 -11.39
N PHE A 49 16.31 -13.09 -12.08
CA PHE A 49 14.94 -12.61 -11.88
C PHE A 49 13.88 -13.61 -12.37
N LYS A 50 14.16 -14.38 -13.44
CA LYS A 50 13.28 -15.46 -13.88
C LYS A 50 13.11 -16.54 -12.81
N HIS A 51 14.20 -16.95 -12.18
CA HIS A 51 14.16 -17.94 -11.10
C HIS A 51 13.36 -17.42 -9.90
N GLN A 52 13.61 -16.19 -9.47
CA GLN A 52 12.88 -15.58 -8.36
C GLN A 52 11.39 -15.39 -8.67
N ALA A 53 11.06 -15.00 -9.90
CA ALA A 53 9.68 -14.82 -10.36
C ALA A 53 8.88 -16.13 -10.30
N GLN A 54 9.50 -17.26 -10.65
CA GLN A 54 8.89 -18.59 -10.53
C GLN A 54 8.61 -18.96 -9.08
N ALA A 55 9.56 -18.71 -8.17
CA ALA A 55 9.41 -19.02 -6.75
C ALA A 55 8.33 -18.18 -6.05
N HIS A 56 8.16 -16.92 -6.48
CA HIS A 56 7.23 -15.97 -5.86
C HIS A 56 5.91 -15.76 -6.63
N HIS A 57 5.63 -16.60 -7.65
CA HIS A 57 4.46 -16.50 -8.52
C HIS A 57 4.22 -15.07 -9.05
N SER A 58 5.30 -14.42 -9.49
CA SER A 58 5.29 -13.04 -9.97
C SER A 58 5.90 -12.94 -11.37
N GLN A 59 5.88 -11.73 -11.94
CA GLN A 59 6.52 -11.44 -13.22
C GLN A 59 7.92 -10.87 -12.99
N TYR A 60 8.93 -11.41 -13.68
CA TYR A 60 10.33 -10.96 -13.52
C TYR A 60 10.50 -9.48 -13.86
N GLN A 61 9.70 -8.94 -14.79
CA GLN A 61 9.70 -7.52 -15.14
C GLN A 61 9.30 -6.64 -13.95
N ARG A 62 8.34 -7.08 -13.13
CA ARG A 62 7.90 -6.35 -11.93
C ARG A 62 9.00 -6.30 -10.90
N MET A 63 9.76 -7.37 -10.74
CA MET A 63 10.91 -7.39 -9.84
C MET A 63 12.02 -6.42 -10.29
N ILE A 64 12.29 -6.36 -11.60
CA ILE A 64 13.26 -5.41 -12.16
C ILE A 64 12.81 -3.98 -11.94
N ARG A 65 11.53 -3.66 -12.20
CA ARG A 65 10.96 -2.32 -11.96
C ARG A 65 11.13 -1.91 -10.50
N ASN A 66 10.67 -2.75 -9.57
CA ASN A 66 10.75 -2.46 -8.14
C ASN A 66 12.19 -2.25 -7.65
N LEU A 67 13.17 -2.96 -8.24
CA LEU A 67 14.57 -2.76 -7.90
C LEU A 67 15.06 -1.38 -8.33
N LEU A 68 14.67 -0.92 -9.52
CA LEU A 68 15.02 0.42 -10.02
C LEU A 68 14.38 1.51 -9.16
N ASP A 69 13.11 1.35 -8.82
CA ASP A 69 12.38 2.31 -7.96
C ASP A 69 13.04 2.40 -6.58
N ALA A 70 13.33 1.25 -5.94
CA ALA A 70 13.99 1.21 -4.63
C ALA A 70 15.40 1.83 -4.66
N TYR A 71 16.13 1.68 -5.78
CA TYR A 71 17.42 2.33 -5.96
C TYR A 71 17.28 3.86 -6.01
N VAL A 72 16.32 4.37 -6.79
CA VAL A 72 16.05 5.80 -6.92
C VAL A 72 15.62 6.40 -5.58
N ASP A 73 14.70 5.75 -4.86
CA ASP A 73 14.22 6.18 -3.55
C ASP A 73 15.38 6.33 -2.55
N ARG A 74 16.27 5.34 -2.51
CA ARG A 74 17.44 5.35 -1.62
C ARG A 74 18.40 6.49 -1.92
N HIS A 75 18.59 6.82 -3.19
CA HIS A 75 19.52 7.87 -3.61
C HIS A 75 18.92 9.28 -3.53
N ASN A 76 17.61 9.43 -3.72
CA ASN A 76 16.89 10.71 -3.55
C ASN A 76 16.71 11.09 -2.08
N ALA A 77 16.52 10.10 -1.19
CA ALA A 77 16.45 10.34 0.25
C ALA A 77 17.77 10.89 0.83
N ALA A 78 18.90 10.67 0.15
CA ALA A 78 20.21 11.18 0.55
C ALA A 78 20.52 12.58 0.01
N SER A 79 19.80 13.06 -1.01
CA SER A 79 20.11 14.31 -1.72
C SER A 79 19.23 15.50 -1.33
N SER A 80 18.23 15.30 -0.47
CA SER A 80 17.36 16.38 0.02
C SER A 80 17.53 16.59 1.54
N PRO A 81 17.90 17.81 2.02
CA PRO A 81 17.99 18.08 3.44
C PRO A 81 16.58 18.07 4.02
N LYS A 82 16.24 16.98 4.72
CA LYS A 82 14.94 16.80 5.35
C LYS A 82 14.73 17.89 6.41
N PRO A 83 13.70 18.76 6.31
CA PRO A 83 13.40 19.69 7.38
C PRO A 83 12.98 18.90 8.64
N PRO A 84 13.31 19.39 9.84
CA PRO A 84 13.03 18.67 11.07
C PRO A 84 11.52 18.51 11.23
N ARG A 85 11.10 17.25 11.41
CA ARG A 85 9.72 16.86 11.72
C ARG A 85 9.34 17.52 13.04
N LYS A 86 8.55 18.61 13.00
CA LYS A 86 7.95 19.20 14.21
C LYS A 86 6.99 18.16 14.81
N GLN A 87 7.42 17.46 15.84
CA GLN A 87 6.52 16.77 16.76
C GLN A 87 5.73 17.84 17.50
N THR A 88 4.49 18.06 17.10
CA THR A 88 3.52 18.75 17.95
C THR A 88 3.17 17.80 19.08
N VAL A 89 3.84 17.96 20.22
CA VAL A 89 3.33 17.48 21.49
C VAL A 89 2.03 18.22 21.77
N LYS A 90 0.88 17.56 21.63
CA LYS A 90 -0.38 18.02 22.22
C LYS A 90 -0.26 17.87 23.74
N GLY A 91 0.43 18.83 24.37
CA GLY A 91 0.41 19.04 25.80
C GLY A 91 -0.92 19.66 26.20
N GLY A 92 -1.60 19.01 27.14
CA GLY A 92 -2.96 19.29 27.56
C GLY A 92 -3.17 20.71 28.09
N SER A 93 -4.38 21.20 27.86
CA SER A 93 -4.93 22.41 28.47
C SER A 93 -5.03 22.21 29.98
N ALA A 94 -4.05 22.74 30.73
CA ALA A 94 -4.19 22.95 32.16
C ALA A 94 -5.01 24.23 32.36
N LYS A 95 -6.25 24.07 32.83
CA LYS A 95 -7.11 25.16 33.30
C LYS A 95 -6.41 25.87 34.45
N SER A 96 -6.04 27.13 34.26
CA SER A 96 -5.59 28.01 35.34
C SER A 96 -6.79 28.39 36.21
N SER A 97 -6.80 27.86 37.42
CA SER A 97 -7.64 28.27 38.54
C SER A 97 -7.03 29.55 39.13
N VAL A 98 -7.68 30.70 38.93
CA VAL A 98 -7.35 31.93 39.66
C VAL A 98 -8.18 31.96 40.93
N ALA A 99 -7.54 31.65 42.05
CA ALA A 99 -8.02 31.96 43.39
C ALA A 99 -7.28 33.20 43.90
N LYS A 100 -8.06 34.26 44.15
CA LYS A 100 -8.04 35.13 45.33
C LYS A 100 -6.71 35.76 45.78
N THR A 101 -6.63 37.09 45.74
CA THR A 101 -6.12 37.89 46.88
C THR A 101 -6.53 39.37 46.81
N HIS A 102 -7.02 39.84 47.97
CA HIS A 102 -7.20 41.20 48.50
C HIS A 102 -8.16 42.18 47.83
#